data_AF-A0A6I0E2W3-F1
#
_entry.id   AF-A0A6I0E2W3-F1
#
_cell.length_a   1.000
_cell.length_b   1.000
_cell.length_c   1.000
_cell.angle_alpha   90.00
_cell.angle_beta   90.00
_cell.angle_gamma   90.00
#
_symmetry.space_group_name_H-M   'P 1'
#
loop_
_entity.id
_entity.type
_entity.pdbx_description
1 polymer ?
#
loop_
_entity_poly.entity_id
_entity_poly.type
_entity_poly.pdbx_seq_one_letter_code
_entity_poly.pdbx_strand_id
1 'polypeptide(L)'
;MLYYITKKIFYSFLIVFGVVSLIFLLFNMIPGDPARMVMGQRTDSASLAAARHDLGLDKPLGYQYLKYLNDFSPISIHNPRNSDSYIYLDKTLYTGAISLISFGKSRVLVLKFPYLRRS
;
A
#
# COMPACT_ATOMS: atom_id res chain seq x y z
N MET A 1 28.45 -19.73 3.81
CA MET A 1 27.59 -19.30 2.67
C MET A 1 26.22 -18.77 3.11
N LEU A 2 25.45 -19.48 3.97
CA LEU A 2 24.11 -19.04 4.38
C LEU A 2 24.08 -17.65 5.07
N TYR A 3 25.06 -17.36 5.94
CA TYR A 3 25.22 -16.04 6.57
C TYR A 3 25.47 -14.91 5.55
N TYR A 4 26.25 -15.19 4.50
CA TYR A 4 26.52 -14.21 3.46
C TYR A 4 25.27 -13.93 2.61
N ILE A 5 24.49 -14.97 2.28
CA ILE A 5 23.24 -14.84 1.51
C ILE A 5 22.20 -14.05 2.30
N THR A 6 21.98 -14.39 3.57
CA THR A 6 21.03 -13.68 4.44
C THR A 6 21.40 -12.22 4.62
N LYS A 7 22.69 -11.92 4.87
CA LYS A 7 23.20 -10.54 4.95
C LYS A 7 22.97 -9.76 3.65
N LYS A 8 23.19 -10.37 2.49
CA LYS A 8 22.98 -9.72 1.19
C LYS A 8 21.50 -9.46 0.89
N ILE A 9 20.62 -10.41 1.20
CA ILE A 9 19.16 -10.24 1.07
C ILE A 9 18.69 -9.11 1.99
N PHE A 10 19.18 -9.07 3.23
CA PHE A 10 18.82 -8.02 4.19
C PHE A 10 19.25 -6.63 3.70
N TYR A 11 20.48 -6.46 3.20
CA TYR A 11 20.90 -5.17 2.64
C TYR A 11 20.09 -4.77 1.41
N SER A 12 19.83 -5.71 0.50
CA SER A 12 18.98 -5.44 -0.68
C SER A 12 17.59 -4.97 -0.26
N PHE A 13 16.98 -5.66 0.70
CA PHE A 13 15.70 -5.27 1.28
C PHE A 13 15.75 -3.86 1.89
N LEU A 14 16.81 -3.55 2.65
CA LEU A 14 16.98 -2.24 3.30
C LEU A 14 17.14 -1.11 2.27
N ILE A 15 17.85 -1.36 1.17
CA ILE A 15 17.97 -0.41 0.05
C ILE A 15 16.60 -0.16 -0.59
N VAL A 16 15.87 -1.21 -0.96
CA VAL A 16 14.53 -1.06 -1.57
C VAL A 16 13.58 -0.35 -0.61
N PHE A 17 13.59 -0.73 0.67
CA PHE A 17 12.81 -0.08 1.71
C PHE A 17 13.13 1.42 1.82
N GLY A 18 14.43 1.79 1.78
CA GLY A 18 14.87 3.18 1.78
C GLY A 18 14.35 3.96 0.57
N VAL A 19 14.46 3.39 -0.64
CA VAL A 19 13.97 4.02 -1.88
C VAL A 19 12.45 4.22 -1.84
N VAL A 20 11.69 3.18 -1.46
CA VAL A 20 10.22 3.25 -1.34
C VAL A 20 9.80 4.31 -0.33
N SER A 21 10.49 4.38 0.81
CA SER A 21 10.22 5.38 1.85
C SER A 21 10.54 6.80 1.38
N LEU A 22 11.65 6.97 0.67
CA LEU A 22 12.04 8.25 0.10
C LEU A 22 11.01 8.73 -0.94
N ILE A 23 10.57 7.85 -1.84
CA ILE A 23 9.51 8.15 -2.81
C ILE A 23 8.24 8.59 -2.10
N PHE A 24 7.79 7.85 -1.08
CA PHE A 24 6.61 8.22 -0.31
C PHE A 24 6.75 9.62 0.29
N LEU A 25 7.88 9.94 0.90
CA LEU A 25 8.12 11.27 1.49
C LEU A 25 8.13 12.36 0.43
N LEU A 26 8.81 12.15 -0.70
CA LEU A 26 8.85 13.11 -1.80
C LEU A 26 7.44 13.44 -2.30
N PHE A 27 6.60 12.42 -2.54
CA PHE A 27 5.22 12.63 -2.99
C PHE A 27 4.31 13.30 -1.95
N ASN A 28 4.54 13.06 -0.66
CA ASN A 28 3.77 13.71 0.41
C ASN A 28 4.28 15.11 0.80
N MET A 29 5.53 15.43 0.47
CA MET A 29 6.14 16.74 0.70
C MET A 29 5.84 17.75 -0.41
N ILE A 30 5.47 17.29 -1.61
CA ILE A 30 5.08 18.17 -2.71
C ILE A 30 3.82 18.95 -2.28
N PRO A 31 3.85 20.30 -2.34
CA PRO A 31 2.68 21.10 -2.05
C PRO A 31 1.61 20.88 -3.13
N GLY A 32 0.48 20.33 -2.72
CA GLY A 32 -0.60 19.96 -3.62
C GLY A 32 -1.44 18.85 -3.04
N ASP A 33 -2.62 18.63 -3.60
CA ASP A 33 -3.46 17.48 -3.23
C ASP A 33 -3.16 16.32 -4.18
N PRO A 34 -2.60 15.19 -3.70
CA PRO A 34 -2.30 14.05 -4.55
C PRO A 34 -3.53 13.52 -5.30
N ALA A 35 -4.72 13.61 -4.71
CA ALA A 35 -5.95 13.21 -5.41
C ALA A 35 -6.25 14.12 -6.61
N ARG A 36 -5.97 15.42 -6.53
CA ARG A 36 -6.10 16.34 -7.68
C ARG A 36 -5.05 16.10 -8.75
N MET A 37 -3.87 15.62 -8.36
CA MET A 37 -2.81 15.27 -9.32
C MET A 37 -3.21 14.04 -10.15
N VAL A 38 -3.88 13.07 -9.54
CA VAL A 38 -4.35 11.85 -10.23
C VAL A 38 -5.66 12.11 -10.99
N MET A 39 -6.65 12.76 -10.38
CA MET A 39 -7.98 12.97 -10.98
C MET A 39 -8.05 14.15 -11.95
N GLY A 40 -7.02 15.00 -12.00
CA GLY A 40 -7.03 16.24 -12.77
C GLY A 40 -7.80 17.39 -12.11
N GLN A 41 -7.54 18.61 -12.57
CA GLN A 41 -8.01 19.84 -11.93
C GLN A 41 -9.51 20.14 -12.14
N ARG A 42 -10.19 19.43 -13.04
CA ARG A 42 -11.60 19.69 -13.42
C ARG A 42 -12.60 18.70 -12.82
N THR A 43 -12.15 17.85 -11.90
CA THR A 43 -13.00 16.86 -11.24
C THR A 43 -13.90 17.52 -10.20
N ASP A 44 -15.16 17.09 -10.14
CA ASP A 44 -16.13 17.59 -9.16
C ASP A 44 -15.70 17.25 -7.72
N SER A 45 -16.21 17.99 -6.75
CA SER A 45 -15.81 17.86 -5.35
C SER A 45 -16.15 16.49 -4.73
N ALA A 46 -17.23 15.85 -5.19
CA ALA A 46 -17.66 14.55 -4.68
C ALA A 46 -16.72 13.45 -5.17
N SER A 47 -16.43 13.42 -6.47
CA SER A 47 -15.46 12.50 -7.07
C SER A 47 -14.04 12.69 -6.49
N LEU A 48 -13.65 13.95 -6.21
CA LEU A 48 -12.37 14.23 -5.55
C LEU A 48 -12.33 13.69 -4.12
N ALA A 49 -13.42 13.82 -3.35
CA ALA A 49 -13.50 13.29 -1.99
C ALA A 49 -13.47 11.76 -1.98
N ALA A 50 -14.16 11.11 -2.93
CA ALA A 50 -14.09 9.67 -3.12
C ALA A 50 -12.66 9.21 -3.45
N ALA A 51 -11.99 9.88 -4.40
CA ALA A 51 -10.60 9.56 -4.74
C ALA A 51 -9.65 9.74 -3.56
N ARG A 52 -9.83 10.78 -2.73
CA ARG A 52 -9.04 10.95 -1.50
C ARG A 52 -9.24 9.80 -0.53
N HIS A 53 -10.48 9.34 -0.37
CA HIS A 53 -10.80 8.21 0.47
C HIS A 53 -10.18 6.91 -0.06
N ASP A 54 -10.32 6.63 -1.35
CA ASP A 54 -9.75 5.42 -1.97
C ASP A 54 -8.22 5.36 -1.88
N LEU A 55 -7.57 6.53 -2.04
CA LEU A 55 -6.13 6.67 -1.88
C LEU A 55 -5.69 6.63 -0.40
N GLY A 56 -6.63 6.80 0.54
CA GLY A 56 -6.38 6.87 1.99
C GLY A 56 -5.80 8.21 2.45
N LEU A 57 -5.91 9.26 1.64
CA LEU A 57 -5.38 10.60 1.93
C LEU A 57 -6.13 11.31 3.07
N ASP A 58 -7.30 10.78 3.44
CA ASP A 58 -8.09 11.19 4.60
C ASP A 58 -7.58 10.62 5.93
N LYS A 59 -6.52 9.80 5.92
CA LYS A 59 -5.90 9.21 7.12
C LYS A 59 -4.61 9.91 7.53
N PRO A 60 -4.17 9.77 8.81
CA PRO A 60 -2.87 10.26 9.24
C PRO A 60 -1.72 9.68 8.39
N LEU A 61 -0.66 10.47 8.18
CA LEU A 61 0.51 10.10 7.36
C LEU A 61 1.10 8.72 7.72
N GLY A 62 1.15 8.38 9.01
CA GLY A 62 1.64 7.06 9.44
C GLY A 62 0.79 5.90 8.91
N TYR A 63 -0.53 6.06 8.86
CA TYR A 63 -1.43 5.06 8.27
C TYR A 63 -1.24 4.96 6.75
N GLN A 64 -1.11 6.11 6.08
CA GLN A 64 -0.86 6.16 4.63
C GLN A 64 0.45 5.44 4.27
N TYR A 65 1.50 5.68 5.06
CA TYR A 65 2.80 5.04 4.87
C TYR A 65 2.73 3.52 5.09
N LEU A 66 2.10 3.07 6.17
CA LEU A 66 1.92 1.64 6.43
C LEU A 66 1.08 0.96 5.35
N LYS A 67 0.01 1.60 4.87
CA LYS A 67 -0.78 1.12 3.73
C LYS A 67 0.09 1.04 2.47
N TYR A 68 0.90 2.06 2.19
CA TYR A 68 1.79 2.09 1.03
C TYR A 68 2.84 0.96 1.07
N LEU A 69 3.47 0.73 2.23
CA LEU A 69 4.38 -0.41 2.42
C LEU A 69 3.66 -1.75 2.27
N ASN A 70 2.44 -1.87 2.78
CA ASN A 70 1.63 -3.08 2.66
C ASN A 70 1.21 -3.37 1.20
N ASP A 71 0.90 -2.32 0.43
CA ASP A 71 0.60 -2.41 -1.00
C ASP A 71 1.83 -2.89 -1.80
N PHE A 72 3.01 -2.36 -1.48
CA PHE A 72 4.26 -2.70 -2.16
C PHE A 72 4.86 -4.06 -1.75
N SER A 73 4.70 -4.46 -0.49
CA SER A 73 5.31 -5.69 0.01
C SER A 73 4.66 -6.95 -0.58
N PRO A 74 5.45 -7.97 -0.97
CA PRO A 74 4.92 -9.28 -1.35
C PRO A 74 4.18 -9.98 -0.21
N ILE A 75 4.59 -9.71 1.03
CA ILE A 75 3.93 -10.19 2.25
C ILE A 75 3.18 -9.03 2.87
N SER A 76 1.87 -9.17 2.99
CA SER A 76 0.98 -8.08 3.37
C SER A 76 -0.13 -8.56 4.30
N ILE A 77 -0.72 -7.62 5.02
CA ILE A 77 -1.86 -7.83 5.92
C ILE A 77 -3.08 -7.19 5.30
N HIS A 78 -4.15 -7.98 5.18
CA HIS A 78 -5.42 -7.50 4.65
C HIS A 78 -6.59 -7.87 5.55
N ASN A 79 -7.70 -7.15 5.41
CA ASN A 79 -8.97 -7.52 6.01
C ASN A 79 -9.80 -8.30 4.98
N PRO A 80 -10.11 -9.58 5.21
CA PRO A 80 -10.83 -10.39 4.23
C PRO A 80 -12.36 -10.22 4.27
N ARG A 81 -12.91 -9.49 5.26
CA ARG A 81 -14.36 -9.44 5.51
C ARG A 81 -14.98 -8.06 5.36
N ASN A 82 -14.23 -7.01 5.67
CA ASN A 82 -14.75 -5.65 5.65
C ASN A 82 -14.31 -4.92 4.37
N SER A 83 -15.25 -4.75 3.43
CA SER A 83 -15.04 -4.03 2.17
C SER A 83 -14.69 -2.56 2.36
N ASP A 84 -15.15 -1.95 3.44
CA ASP A 84 -14.95 -0.52 3.73
C ASP A 84 -13.60 -0.27 4.41
N SER A 85 -12.80 -1.33 4.59
CA SER A 85 -11.46 -1.21 5.13
C SER A 85 -10.48 -0.80 4.03
N TYR A 86 -9.65 0.20 4.29
CA TYR A 86 -8.57 0.62 3.37
C TYR A 86 -7.55 -0.48 3.04
N ILE A 87 -7.51 -1.56 3.82
CA ILE A 87 -6.66 -2.74 3.58
C ILE A 87 -7.50 -3.97 3.21
N TYR A 88 -8.67 -3.78 2.60
CA TYR A 88 -9.52 -4.88 2.15
C TYR A 88 -8.78 -5.80 1.17
N LEU A 89 -9.01 -7.12 1.30
CA LEU A 89 -8.48 -8.11 0.37
C LEU A 89 -9.39 -8.18 -0.86
N ASP A 90 -9.25 -7.21 -1.76
CA ASP A 90 -9.94 -7.23 -3.04
C ASP A 90 -9.37 -8.34 -3.94
N LYS A 91 -10.17 -9.38 -4.18
CA LYS A 91 -9.79 -10.53 -5.01
C LYS A 91 -9.51 -10.15 -6.47
N THR A 92 -10.03 -9.02 -6.94
CA THR A 92 -9.81 -8.54 -8.31
C THR A 92 -8.45 -7.84 -8.46
N LEU A 93 -8.01 -7.14 -7.42
CA LEU A 93 -6.71 -6.46 -7.38
C LEU A 93 -5.58 -7.43 -7.02
N TYR A 94 -5.88 -8.41 -6.17
CA TYR A 94 -4.93 -9.37 -5.64
C TYR A 94 -5.11 -10.77 -6.23
N THR A 95 -5.24 -10.84 -7.56
CA THR A 95 -5.38 -12.09 -8.31
C THR A 95 -4.19 -13.02 -8.02
N GLY A 96 -4.48 -14.22 -7.52
CA GLY A 96 -3.46 -15.20 -7.13
C GLY A 96 -2.84 -15.00 -5.75
N ALA A 97 -3.40 -14.12 -4.90
CA ALA A 97 -2.94 -14.00 -3.52
C ALA A 97 -3.19 -15.28 -2.71
N ILE A 98 -2.15 -15.75 -2.04
CA ILE A 98 -2.16 -16.95 -1.20
C ILE A 98 -2.28 -16.50 0.25
N SER A 99 -3.37 -16.91 0.92
CA SER A 99 -3.54 -16.65 2.35
C SER A 99 -2.63 -17.58 3.15
N LEU A 100 -1.71 -16.99 3.93
CA LEU A 100 -0.72 -17.71 4.72
C LEU A 100 -1.23 -17.97 6.15
N ILE A 101 -1.59 -16.90 6.86
CA ILE A 101 -1.96 -16.96 8.30
C ILE A 101 -3.16 -16.06 8.54
N SER A 102 -4.21 -16.58 9.18
CA SER A 102 -5.38 -15.77 9.58
C SER A 102 -5.28 -15.39 11.05
N PHE A 103 -5.21 -14.09 11.34
CA PHE A 103 -5.20 -13.54 12.69
C PHE A 103 -6.63 -13.15 13.10
N GLY A 104 -7.31 -14.07 13.79
CA GLY A 104 -8.69 -13.88 14.21
C GLY A 104 -9.67 -13.76 13.03
N LYS A 105 -10.69 -12.91 13.17
CA LYS A 105 -11.73 -12.69 12.15
C LYS A 105 -11.47 -11.49 11.23
N SER A 106 -10.49 -10.65 11.54
CA SER A 106 -10.35 -9.31 10.95
C SER A 106 -9.06 -9.08 10.16
N ARG A 107 -8.04 -9.94 10.28
CA ARG A 107 -6.76 -9.77 9.57
C ARG A 107 -6.26 -11.09 9.02
N VAL A 108 -5.73 -11.06 7.80
CA VAL A 108 -5.08 -12.19 7.15
C VAL A 108 -3.74 -11.73 6.60
N LEU A 109 -2.69 -12.52 6.85
CA LEU A 109 -1.40 -12.41 6.18
C LEU A 109 -1.50 -13.13 4.84
N VAL A 110 -1.20 -12.42 3.76
CA VAL A 110 -1.26 -12.93 2.40
C VAL A 110 0.08 -12.73 1.71
N LEU A 111 0.48 -13.73 0.95
CA LEU A 111 1.51 -13.62 -0.06
C LEU A 111 0.85 -13.22 -1.37
N LYS A 112 1.23 -12.06 -1.91
CA LYS A 112 0.67 -11.49 -3.12
C LYS A 112 1.76 -10.91 -4.01
N PHE A 113 1.42 -10.63 -5.26
CA PHE A 113 2.23 -9.72 -6.05
C PHE A 113 2.09 -8.28 -5.52
N PRO A 114 3.18 -7.50 -5.51
CA PRO A 114 3.13 -6.08 -5.20
C PRO A 114 2.08 -5.35 -6.03
N TYR A 115 1.26 -4.54 -5.36
CA TYR A 115 0.25 -3.72 -6.01
C TYR A 115 0.83 -2.33 -6.25
N LEU A 116 1.09 -2.00 -7.52
CA LEU A 116 1.75 -0.76 -7.91
C LEU A 116 0.79 0.42 -8.08
N ARG A 117 -0.48 0.26 -7.65
CA ARG A 117 -1.61 1.17 -7.90
C ARG A 117 -1.86 1.37 -9.40
N ARG A 118 -3.09 1.72 -9.77
CA ARG A 118 -3.41 2.02 -11.18
C ARG A 118 -2.93 3.44 -11.49
N SER A 119 -2.26 3.61 -12.63
CA SER A 119 -1.95 4.92 -13.24
C SER A 119 -3.15 5.50 -13.94
#